data_AF-A0A1V9XNB4-F1
#
_entry.id   AF-A0A1V9XNB4-F1
#
_cell.length_a   1.000
_cell.length_b   1.000
_cell.length_c   1.000
_cell.angle_alpha   90.00
_cell.angle_beta   90.00
_cell.angle_gamma   90.00
#
_symmetry.space_group_name_H-M   'P 1'
#
loop_
_entity.id
_entity.type
_entity.pdbx_description
1 polymer ?
#
loop_
_entity_poly.entity_id
_entity_poly.type
_entity_poly.pdbx_seq_one_letter_code
_entity_poly.pdbx_strand_id
1 'polypeptide(L)'
;MAKSIVLTTLSVFMGLFFIFVGSMKITPNINREMHREIRRNFVQYAKVFPSAVLFALRVSPKWLRLVVGWVEVCCGTTLLLIPGHIKQLVNVILLVLCLGAVYTHAMLKDPFERMAPALFFTLLLGCRLVVFYQVRKRELKAAEKLMERQKHEEDLRQNQDVLRRMQEAPWQQTPLPDDASPTDSAVPKDGARKDSKKNRKKGKKED
;
A
#
# COMPACT_ATOMS: atom_id res chain seq x y z
N MET A 1 -9.08 -17.14 9.90
CA MET A 1 -9.85 -16.52 11.01
C MET A 1 -8.99 -16.01 12.16
N ALA A 2 -8.08 -16.79 12.78
CA ALA A 2 -7.32 -16.35 13.97
C ALA A 2 -6.39 -15.13 13.79
N LYS A 3 -5.80 -14.92 12.59
CA LYS A 3 -4.92 -13.77 12.31
C LYS A 3 -5.61 -12.42 12.53
N SER A 4 -6.92 -12.37 12.24
CA SER A 4 -7.72 -11.14 12.34
C SER A 4 -8.03 -10.77 13.79
N ILE A 5 -8.18 -11.76 14.68
CA ILE A 5 -8.52 -11.52 16.09
C ILE A 5 -7.35 -10.86 16.80
N VAL A 6 -6.14 -11.41 16.71
CA VAL A 6 -4.96 -10.84 17.41
C VAL A 6 -4.70 -9.40 16.94
N LEU A 7 -4.75 -9.14 15.63
CA LEU A 7 -4.60 -7.80 15.07
C LEU A 7 -5.70 -6.84 15.52
N THR A 8 -6.90 -7.36 15.75
CA THR A 8 -8.04 -6.58 16.25
C THR A 8 -7.89 -6.30 17.74
N THR A 9 -7.54 -7.29 18.56
CA THR A 9 -7.32 -7.12 19.99
C THR A 9 -6.18 -6.14 20.26
N LEU A 10 -5.07 -6.26 19.53
CA LEU A 10 -3.96 -5.29 19.60
C LEU A 10 -4.43 -3.89 19.23
N SER A 11 -5.30 -3.75 18.23
CA SER A 11 -5.88 -2.45 17.87
C SER A 11 -6.69 -1.82 18.98
N VAL A 12 -7.56 -2.62 19.59
CA VAL A 12 -8.50 -2.18 20.61
C VAL A 12 -7.71 -1.74 21.84
N PHE A 13 -6.75 -2.55 22.26
CA PHE A 13 -5.88 -2.24 23.38
C PHE A 13 -5.09 -0.95 23.16
N MET A 14 -4.48 -0.79 21.97
CA MET A 14 -3.75 0.42 21.62
C MET A 14 -4.67 1.64 21.57
N GLY A 15 -5.86 1.53 20.98
CA GLY A 15 -6.84 2.62 20.94
C GLY A 15 -7.25 3.10 22.33
N LEU A 16 -7.57 2.17 23.23
CA LEU A 16 -7.89 2.49 24.63
C LEU A 16 -6.70 3.14 25.36
N PHE A 17 -5.49 2.63 25.14
CA PHE A 17 -4.29 3.19 25.74
C PHE A 17 -4.03 4.64 25.26
N PHE A 18 -4.22 4.94 23.97
CA PHE A 18 -4.09 6.29 23.44
C PHE A 18 -5.16 7.25 23.96
N ILE A 19 -6.39 6.77 24.14
CA ILE A 19 -7.44 7.58 24.80
C ILE A 19 -7.01 7.91 26.23
N PHE A 20 -6.46 6.94 26.96
CA PHE A 20 -6.00 7.15 28.34
C PHE A 20 -4.82 8.13 28.41
N VAL A 21 -3.75 7.90 27.65
CA VAL A 21 -2.57 8.79 27.63
C VAL A 21 -2.90 10.19 27.09
N GLY A 22 -3.71 10.28 26.04
CA GLY A 22 -4.20 11.55 25.51
C GLY A 22 -5.04 12.31 26.54
N SER A 23 -5.91 11.61 27.27
CA SER A 23 -6.69 12.20 28.38
C SER A 23 -5.78 12.70 29.50
N MET A 24 -4.70 11.99 29.83
CA MET A 24 -3.69 12.46 30.80
C MET A 24 -2.94 13.71 30.33
N LYS A 25 -2.81 13.91 29.00
CA LYS A 25 -2.24 15.14 28.44
C LYS A 25 -3.19 16.33 28.50
N ILE A 26 -4.51 16.11 28.40
CA ILE A 26 -5.52 17.17 28.41
C ILE A 26 -5.93 17.54 29.85
N THR A 27 -6.23 16.52 30.66
CA THR A 27 -6.94 16.66 31.94
C THR A 27 -6.01 16.38 33.13
N PRO A 28 -5.95 17.27 34.14
CA PRO A 28 -5.10 17.11 35.33
C PRO A 28 -5.64 16.13 36.38
N ASN A 29 -6.84 15.58 36.17
CA ASN A 29 -7.62 14.89 37.19
C ASN A 29 -7.25 13.41 37.38
N ILE A 30 -6.50 12.81 36.44
CA ILE A 30 -6.12 11.39 36.52
C ILE A 30 -4.89 11.19 37.41
N ASN A 31 -3.87 12.03 37.26
CA ASN A 31 -2.70 12.06 38.15
C ASN A 31 -2.02 13.44 38.07
N ARG A 32 -2.06 14.20 39.18
CA ARG A 32 -1.51 15.55 39.26
C ARG A 32 0.01 15.60 39.10
N GLU A 33 0.73 14.61 39.63
CA GLU A 33 2.19 14.54 39.56
C GLU A 33 2.64 14.30 38.13
N MET A 34 2.04 13.30 37.48
CA MET A 34 2.31 12.99 36.07
C MET A 34 1.91 14.15 35.14
N HIS A 35 0.78 14.81 35.37
CA HIS A 35 0.39 15.97 34.58
C HIS A 35 1.35 17.18 34.77
N ARG A 36 1.95 17.33 35.96
CA ARG A 36 2.98 18.35 36.20
C ARG A 36 4.27 18.01 35.45
N GLU A 37 4.68 16.74 35.48
CA GLU A 37 5.84 16.24 34.73
C GLU A 37 5.67 16.42 33.22
N ILE A 38 4.53 16.00 32.67
CA ILE A 38 4.19 16.18 31.25
C ILE A 38 4.30 17.65 30.85
N ARG A 39 3.71 18.57 31.63
CA ARG A 39 3.82 20.01 31.34
C ARG A 39 5.26 20.49 31.30
N ARG A 40 6.12 20.01 32.20
CA ARG A 40 7.55 20.36 32.22
C ARG A 40 8.26 19.86 30.95
N ASN A 41 7.95 18.65 30.50
CA ASN A 41 8.52 18.09 29.28
C ASN A 41 8.07 18.85 28.03
N PHE A 42 6.79 19.22 27.94
CA PHE A 42 6.28 19.96 26.78
C PHE A 42 6.91 21.35 26.62
N VAL A 43 7.39 21.97 27.70
CA VAL A 43 8.19 23.21 27.63
C VAL A 43 9.53 22.97 26.93
N GLN A 44 10.13 21.80 27.13
CA GLN A 44 11.36 21.39 26.46
C GLN A 44 11.09 20.91 25.03
N TYR A 45 10.02 20.13 24.82
CA TYR A 45 9.60 19.67 23.49
C TYR A 45 9.35 20.84 22.54
N ALA A 46 8.68 21.89 22.99
CA ALA A 46 8.41 23.08 22.17
C ALA A 46 9.68 23.76 21.63
N LYS A 47 10.85 23.52 22.24
CA LYS A 47 12.14 24.05 21.75
C LYS A 47 12.77 23.19 20.65
N VAL A 48 12.54 21.88 20.69
CA VAL A 48 13.15 20.90 19.78
C VAL A 48 12.18 20.43 18.69
N PHE A 49 10.92 20.88 18.75
CA PHE A 49 9.90 20.42 17.82
C PHE A 49 10.19 20.96 16.41
N PRO A 50 10.33 20.09 15.39
CA PRO A 50 10.73 20.50 14.05
C PRO A 50 9.70 21.42 13.36
N SER A 51 8.45 21.45 13.85
CA SER A 51 7.46 22.44 13.39
C SER A 51 7.82 23.89 13.72
N ALA A 52 8.64 24.14 14.76
CA ALA A 52 9.15 25.48 15.03
C ALA A 52 10.10 25.95 13.90
N VAL A 53 10.83 25.01 13.28
CA VAL A 53 11.72 25.27 12.14
C VAL A 53 10.91 25.38 10.85
N LEU A 54 9.90 24.51 10.66
CA LEU A 54 9.10 24.48 9.43
C LEU A 54 8.07 25.62 9.32
N PHE A 55 7.45 26.01 10.44
CA PHE A 55 6.40 27.05 10.45
C PHE A 55 6.90 28.41 10.95
N ALA A 56 8.17 28.54 11.39
CA ALA A 56 8.76 29.76 11.97
C ALA A 56 7.94 30.42 13.11
N LEU A 57 6.93 29.72 13.63
CA LEU A 57 6.05 30.19 14.70
C LEU A 57 6.50 29.58 16.02
N ARG A 58 6.70 30.44 17.02
CA ARG A 58 7.02 30.01 18.39
C ARG A 58 5.79 29.34 19.01
N VAL A 59 5.68 28.02 18.90
CA VAL A 59 4.54 27.27 19.41
C VAL A 59 4.53 27.30 20.94
N SER A 60 3.42 27.77 21.51
CA SER A 60 3.24 27.78 22.96
C SER A 60 3.11 26.34 23.50
N PRO A 61 3.85 25.95 24.54
CA PRO A 61 3.82 24.60 25.12
C PRO A 61 2.42 24.16 25.57
N LYS A 62 1.56 25.12 25.96
CA LYS A 62 0.18 24.86 26.37
C LYS A 62 -0.65 24.31 25.20
N TRP A 63 -0.54 24.96 24.04
CA TRP A 63 -1.27 24.58 22.82
C TRP A 63 -0.72 23.29 22.22
N LEU A 64 0.61 23.12 22.17
CA LEU A 64 1.23 21.89 21.66
C LEU A 64 0.73 20.65 22.41
N ARG A 65 0.73 20.70 23.75
CA ARG A 65 0.25 19.60 24.59
C ARG A 65 -1.23 19.31 24.39
N LEU A 66 -2.04 20.36 24.29
CA LEU A 66 -3.49 20.23 24.12
C LEU A 66 -3.84 19.64 22.75
N VAL A 67 -3.22 20.12 21.68
CA VAL A 67 -3.41 19.60 20.32
C VAL A 67 -2.95 18.16 20.22
N VAL A 68 -1.74 17.82 20.68
CA VAL A 68 -1.25 16.43 20.66
C VAL A 68 -2.17 15.52 21.46
N GLY A 69 -2.62 15.95 22.65
CA GLY A 69 -3.56 15.20 23.47
C GLY A 69 -4.90 14.96 22.77
N TRP A 70 -5.49 15.99 22.16
CA TRP A 70 -6.76 15.85 21.42
C TRP A 70 -6.61 14.94 20.21
N VAL A 71 -5.53 15.08 19.43
CA VAL A 71 -5.28 14.20 18.29
C VAL A 71 -5.13 12.76 18.75
N GLU A 72 -4.43 12.50 19.86
CA GLU A 72 -4.31 11.14 20.42
C GLU A 72 -5.65 10.56 20.86
N VAL A 73 -6.50 11.35 21.54
CA VAL A 73 -7.83 10.89 21.96
C VAL A 73 -8.72 10.63 20.75
N CYS A 74 -8.85 11.59 19.82
CA CYS A 74 -9.68 11.44 18.62
C CYS A 74 -9.20 10.26 17.75
N CYS A 75 -7.89 10.11 17.57
CA CYS A 75 -7.31 8.99 16.84
C CYS A 75 -7.50 7.66 17.58
N GLY A 76 -7.29 7.62 18.89
CA GLY A 76 -7.51 6.43 19.71
C GLY A 76 -8.97 5.94 19.64
N THR A 77 -9.92 6.87 19.75
CA THR A 77 -11.36 6.59 19.59
C THR A 77 -11.69 6.10 18.18
N THR A 78 -11.13 6.75 17.15
CA THR A 78 -11.36 6.30 15.76
C THR A 78 -10.76 4.92 15.50
N LEU A 79 -9.57 4.64 16.07
CA LEU A 79 -8.90 3.34 15.97
C LEU A 79 -9.68 2.22 16.69
N LEU A 80 -10.46 2.58 17.71
CA LEU A 80 -11.33 1.69 18.47
C LEU A 80 -12.64 1.40 17.72
N LEU A 81 -13.33 2.44 17.23
CA LEU A 81 -14.69 2.34 16.72
C LEU A 81 -14.79 2.01 15.23
N ILE A 82 -13.82 2.44 14.40
CA ILE A 82 -13.96 2.41 12.94
C ILE A 82 -13.06 1.31 12.33
N PRO A 83 -13.63 0.24 11.75
CA PRO A 83 -12.92 -0.66 10.84
C PRO A 83 -12.82 -0.06 9.42
N GLY A 84 -11.76 -0.39 8.69
CA GLY A 84 -11.59 -0.01 7.26
C GLY A 84 -10.37 0.88 6.98
N HIS A 85 -10.38 1.59 5.84
CA HIS A 85 -9.24 2.39 5.38
C HIS A 85 -8.92 3.59 6.29
N ILE A 86 -9.95 4.19 6.92
CA ILE A 86 -9.78 5.29 7.88
C ILE A 86 -8.93 4.85 9.07
N LYS A 87 -9.10 3.60 9.52
CA LYS A 87 -8.31 3.00 10.59
C LYS A 87 -6.81 3.04 10.30
N GLN A 88 -6.45 2.82 9.04
CA GLN A 88 -5.06 2.81 8.62
C GLN A 88 -4.47 4.22 8.61
N LEU A 89 -5.23 5.21 8.11
CA LEU A 89 -4.82 6.61 8.16
C LEU A 89 -4.56 7.06 9.60
N VAL A 90 -5.49 6.75 10.49
CA VAL A 90 -5.37 7.06 11.93
C VAL A 90 -4.18 6.34 12.57
N ASN A 91 -3.94 5.08 12.20
CA ASN A 91 -2.76 4.34 12.67
C ASN A 91 -1.44 4.98 12.21
N VAL A 92 -1.40 5.53 10.98
CA VAL A 92 -0.24 6.28 10.48
C VAL A 92 -0.06 7.59 11.24
N ILE A 93 -1.14 8.34 11.49
CA ILE A 93 -1.09 9.59 12.27
C ILE A 93 -0.57 9.34 13.69
N LEU A 94 -1.10 8.31 14.38
CA LEU A 94 -0.62 7.91 15.70
C LEU A 94 0.86 7.48 15.67
N LEU A 95 1.27 6.74 14.63
CA LEU A 95 2.66 6.33 14.47
C LEU A 95 3.60 7.55 14.32
N VAL A 96 3.20 8.55 13.52
CA VAL A 96 3.96 9.79 13.37
C VAL A 96 4.03 10.57 14.69
N LEU A 97 2.94 10.63 15.45
CA LEU A 97 2.95 11.27 16.78
C LEU A 97 3.89 10.55 17.76
N CYS A 98 3.85 9.23 17.80
CA CYS A 98 4.77 8.45 18.64
C CYS A 98 6.22 8.60 18.20
N LEU A 99 6.49 8.59 16.89
CA LEU A 99 7.83 8.80 16.36
C LEU A 99 8.34 10.21 16.67
N GLY A 100 7.46 11.22 16.59
CA GLY A 100 7.75 12.59 17.04
C GLY A 100 8.08 12.63 18.54
N ALA A 101 7.34 11.91 19.38
CA ALA A 101 7.65 11.81 20.80
C ALA A 101 9.04 11.18 21.05
N VAL A 102 9.34 10.06 20.38
CA VAL A 102 10.67 9.41 20.44
C VAL A 102 11.77 10.38 19.99
N TYR A 103 11.55 11.10 18.88
CA TYR A 103 12.49 12.10 18.39
C TYR A 103 12.74 13.22 19.41
N THR A 104 11.68 13.77 20.00
CA THR A 104 11.83 14.84 21.01
C THR A 104 12.58 14.37 22.25
N HIS A 105 12.35 13.13 22.70
CA HIS A 105 13.12 12.55 23.79
C HIS A 105 14.58 12.28 23.42
N ALA A 106 14.84 11.79 22.21
CA ALA A 106 16.20 11.57 21.70
C ALA A 106 16.99 12.89 21.63
N MET A 107 16.35 13.99 21.20
CA MET A 107 16.95 15.33 21.19
C MET A 107 17.20 15.90 22.60
N LEU A 108 16.33 15.59 23.56
CA LEU A 108 16.48 16.03 24.95
C LEU A 108 17.42 15.15 25.77
N LYS A 109 17.95 14.06 25.19
CA LYS A 109 18.82 13.09 25.87
C LYS A 109 18.20 12.58 27.18
N ASP A 110 16.88 12.36 27.16
CA ASP A 110 16.18 11.77 28.30
C ASP A 110 16.70 10.34 28.57
N PRO A 111 16.67 9.87 29.84
CA PRO A 111 17.06 8.51 30.15
C PRO A 111 16.17 7.50 29.42
N PHE A 112 16.75 6.37 29.02
CA PHE A 112 16.07 5.34 28.23
C PHE A 112 14.77 4.84 28.87
N GLU A 113 14.73 4.77 30.21
CA GLU A 113 13.55 4.36 30.98
C GLU A 113 12.31 5.22 30.68
N ARG A 114 12.52 6.51 30.43
CA ARG A 114 11.46 7.47 30.09
C ARG A 114 11.05 7.40 28.62
N MET A 115 11.97 6.96 27.76
CA MET A 115 11.74 6.72 26.33
C MET A 115 11.07 5.38 26.05
N ALA A 116 11.22 4.40 26.95
CA ALA A 116 10.77 3.04 26.75
C ALA A 116 9.28 2.95 26.38
N PRO A 117 8.34 3.63 27.06
CA PRO A 117 6.93 3.59 26.66
C PRO A 117 6.71 4.08 25.23
N ALA A 118 7.31 5.22 24.85
CA ALA A 118 7.16 5.79 23.51
C ALA A 118 7.75 4.85 22.43
N LEU A 119 8.88 4.20 22.71
CA LEU A 119 9.49 3.20 21.82
C LEU A 119 8.60 1.97 21.66
N PHE A 120 8.05 1.42 22.75
CA PHE A 120 7.12 0.29 22.68
C PHE A 120 5.89 0.64 21.84
N PHE A 121 5.26 1.80 22.03
CA PHE A 121 4.11 2.20 21.21
C PHE A 121 4.46 2.40 19.74
N THR A 122 5.62 3.00 19.46
CA THR A 122 6.11 3.18 18.08
C THR A 122 6.33 1.84 17.39
N LEU A 123 6.98 0.90 18.07
CA LEU A 123 7.22 -0.44 17.53
C LEU A 123 5.92 -1.24 17.38
N LEU A 124 5.01 -1.21 18.35
CA LEU A 124 3.73 -1.91 18.27
C LEU A 124 2.85 -1.38 17.13
N LEU A 125 2.73 -0.05 16.98
CA LEU A 125 2.02 0.56 15.86
C LEU A 125 2.70 0.28 14.52
N GLY A 126 4.03 0.34 14.49
CA GLY A 126 4.84 0.09 13.30
C GLY A 126 4.73 -1.37 12.84
N CYS A 127 4.93 -2.32 13.74
CA CYS A 127 4.75 -3.76 13.49
C CYS A 127 3.35 -4.04 12.95
N ARG A 128 2.32 -3.45 13.55
CA ARG A 128 0.95 -3.59 13.05
C ARG A 128 0.78 -3.02 11.63
N LEU A 129 1.33 -1.83 11.37
CA LEU A 129 1.31 -1.20 10.05
C LEU A 129 1.97 -2.10 9.00
N VAL A 130 3.12 -2.70 9.35
CA VAL A 130 3.86 -3.64 8.52
C VAL A 130 3.05 -4.90 8.25
N VAL A 131 2.40 -5.48 9.26
CA VAL A 131 1.53 -6.65 9.05
C VAL A 131 0.38 -6.31 8.12
N PHE A 132 -0.27 -5.16 8.29
CA PHE A 132 -1.31 -4.71 7.37
C PHE A 132 -0.79 -4.57 5.94
N TYR A 133 0.38 -3.96 5.76
CA TYR A 133 0.99 -3.80 4.44
C TYR A 133 1.35 -5.16 3.81
N GLN A 134 1.85 -6.10 4.60
CA GLN A 134 2.13 -7.46 4.15
C GLN A 134 0.86 -8.21 3.73
N VAL A 135 -0.23 -8.09 4.49
CA VAL A 135 -1.52 -8.71 4.16
C VAL A 135 -2.06 -8.12 2.87
N ARG A 136 -2.12 -6.78 2.75
CA ARG A 136 -2.58 -6.09 1.55
C ARG A 136 -1.78 -6.47 0.30
N LYS A 137 -0.45 -6.61 0.44
CA LYS A 137 0.43 -7.06 -0.66
C LYS A 137 0.13 -8.50 -1.09
N ARG A 138 -0.26 -9.38 -0.16
CA ARG A 138 -0.64 -10.76 -0.47
C ARG A 138 -2.01 -10.83 -1.16
N GLU A 139 -2.97 -10.03 -0.70
CA GLU A 139 -4.31 -9.94 -1.30
C GLU A 139 -4.26 -9.43 -2.74
N LEU A 140 -3.47 -8.38 -3.00
CA LEU A 140 -3.29 -7.86 -4.36
C LEU A 140 -2.69 -8.90 -5.31
N LYS A 141 -1.64 -9.62 -4.86
CA LYS A 141 -1.03 -10.71 -5.64
C LYS A 141 -1.97 -11.89 -5.88
N ALA A 142 -2.87 -12.17 -4.93
CA ALA A 142 -3.86 -13.23 -5.09
C ALA A 142 -4.95 -12.81 -6.10
N ALA A 143 -5.39 -11.55 -6.06
CA ALA A 143 -6.34 -11.00 -7.03
C ALA A 143 -5.76 -11.00 -8.45
N GLU A 144 -4.49 -10.61 -8.62
CA GLU A 144 -3.79 -10.65 -9.91
C GLU A 144 -3.75 -12.08 -10.49
N LYS A 145 -3.38 -13.08 -9.69
CA LYS A 145 -3.38 -14.50 -10.11
C LYS A 145 -4.77 -15.03 -10.47
N LEU A 146 -5.82 -14.52 -9.82
CA LEU A 146 -7.20 -14.90 -10.15
C LEU A 146 -7.62 -14.29 -11.48
N MET A 147 -7.27 -13.02 -11.74
CA MET A 147 -7.52 -12.38 -13.04
C MET A 147 -6.77 -13.07 -14.18
N GLU A 148 -5.52 -13.48 -13.96
CA GLU A 148 -4.75 -14.26 -14.95
C GLU A 148 -5.40 -15.61 -15.26
N ARG A 149 -5.90 -16.31 -14.23
CA ARG A 149 -6.62 -17.59 -14.40
C ARG A 149 -7.94 -17.38 -15.16
N GLN A 150 -8.70 -16.35 -14.82
CA GLN A 150 -9.96 -16.04 -15.50
C GLN A 150 -9.73 -15.71 -16.97
N LYS A 151 -8.74 -14.87 -17.27
CA LYS A 151 -8.36 -14.55 -18.65
C LYS A 151 -7.93 -15.80 -19.42
N HIS A 152 -7.15 -16.67 -18.81
CA HIS A 152 -6.72 -17.92 -19.44
C HIS A 152 -7.89 -18.88 -19.71
N GLU A 153 -8.86 -18.98 -18.81
CA GLU A 153 -10.08 -19.77 -19.00
C GLU A 153 -10.98 -19.17 -20.09
N GLU A 154 -11.10 -17.84 -20.17
CA GLU A 154 -11.83 -17.15 -21.22
C GLU A 154 -11.19 -17.36 -22.60
N ASP A 155 -9.87 -17.23 -22.70
CA ASP A 155 -9.12 -17.50 -23.92
C ASP A 155 -9.33 -18.96 -24.39
N LEU A 156 -9.37 -19.91 -23.45
CA LEU A 156 -9.61 -21.32 -23.75
C LEU A 156 -11.05 -21.57 -24.25
N ARG A 157 -12.04 -20.95 -23.61
CA ARG A 157 -13.45 -21.03 -24.04
C ARG A 157 -13.64 -20.43 -25.43
N GLN A 158 -13.09 -19.25 -25.66
CA GLN A 158 -13.15 -18.57 -26.95
C GLN A 158 -12.50 -19.41 -28.06
N ASN A 159 -11.34 -20.01 -27.79
CA ASN A 159 -10.67 -20.87 -28.76
C ASN A 159 -11.51 -22.13 -29.07
N GLN A 160 -12.16 -22.72 -28.06
CA GLN A 160 -13.06 -23.86 -28.25
C GLN A 160 -14.29 -23.50 -29.09
N ASP A 161 -14.89 -22.33 -28.87
CA ASP A 161 -16.01 -21.82 -29.67
C ASP A 161 -15.60 -21.57 -31.14
N VAL A 162 -14.40 -21.05 -31.37
CA VAL A 162 -13.85 -20.88 -32.72
C VAL A 162 -13.67 -22.23 -33.41
N LEU A 163 -13.06 -23.22 -32.73
CA LEU A 163 -12.88 -24.56 -33.27
C LEU A 163 -14.22 -25.23 -33.58
N ARG A 164 -15.22 -25.05 -32.71
CA ARG A 164 -16.59 -25.53 -32.93
C ARG A 164 -17.21 -24.91 -34.18
N ARG A 165 -17.11 -23.58 -34.35
CA ARG A 165 -17.60 -22.88 -35.55
C ARG A 165 -16.89 -23.33 -36.82
N MET A 166 -15.59 -23.65 -36.77
CA MET A 166 -14.86 -24.19 -37.91
C MET A 166 -15.33 -25.59 -38.29
N GLN A 167 -15.73 -26.41 -37.32
CA GLN A 167 -16.19 -27.77 -37.55
C GLN A 167 -17.67 -27.84 -37.97
N GLU A 168 -18.49 -26.92 -37.49
CA GLU A 168 -19.90 -26.75 -37.87
C GLU A 168 -20.07 -25.94 -39.17
N ALA A 169 -19.00 -25.31 -39.68
CA ALA A 169 -19.04 -24.62 -40.97
C ALA A 169 -19.37 -25.65 -42.07
N PRO A 170 -20.52 -25.51 -42.78
CA PRO A 170 -20.78 -26.31 -43.96
C PRO A 170 -19.64 -26.05 -44.94
N TRP A 171 -19.05 -27.10 -45.48
CA TRP A 171 -18.14 -26.98 -46.62
C TRP A 171 -18.88 -26.25 -47.75
N GLN A 172 -18.77 -24.92 -47.82
CA GLN A 172 -19.15 -24.17 -48.99
C GLN A 172 -18.21 -24.64 -50.09
N GLN A 173 -18.73 -25.52 -50.93
CA GLN A 173 -18.19 -25.86 -52.24
C GLN A 173 -18.04 -24.53 -52.99
N THR A 174 -16.85 -23.93 -52.96
CA THR A 174 -16.44 -23.03 -54.02
C THR A 174 -16.57 -23.82 -55.32
N PRO A 175 -17.42 -23.41 -56.28
CA PRO A 175 -17.46 -24.06 -57.57
C PRO A 175 -16.04 -24.02 -58.13
N LEU A 176 -15.47 -25.20 -58.37
CA LEU A 176 -14.31 -25.31 -59.23
C LEU A 176 -14.71 -24.66 -60.56
N PRO A 177 -13.87 -23.81 -61.17
CA PRO A 177 -14.13 -23.35 -62.51
C PRO A 177 -14.04 -24.57 -63.44
N ASP A 178 -15.21 -25.12 -63.78
CA ASP A 178 -15.35 -26.14 -64.80
C ASP A 178 -14.96 -25.55 -66.16
N ASP A 179 -14.03 -26.24 -66.81
CA ASP A 179 -13.87 -26.39 -68.25
C ASP A 179 -13.87 -25.13 -69.14
N ALA A 180 -12.67 -24.62 -69.39
CA ALA A 180 -12.31 -24.11 -70.72
C ALA A 180 -11.22 -25.01 -71.33
N SER A 181 -11.61 -25.74 -72.38
CA SER A 181 -10.79 -26.72 -73.12
C SER A 181 -9.61 -26.08 -73.88
N PRO A 182 -8.69 -26.90 -74.44
CA PRO A 182 -7.31 -26.53 -74.73
C PRO A 182 -7.15 -25.84 -76.09
N THR A 183 -6.25 -24.87 -76.18
CA THR A 183 -5.51 -24.59 -77.42
C THR A 183 -4.20 -23.87 -77.14
N ASP A 184 -3.14 -24.48 -77.66
CA ASP A 184 -1.94 -23.89 -78.22
C ASP A 184 -0.90 -23.14 -77.35
N SER A 185 0.15 -23.91 -77.04
CA SER A 185 1.53 -23.67 -77.47
C SER A 185 2.12 -22.25 -77.32
N ALA A 186 2.94 -22.05 -76.29
CA ALA A 186 4.24 -21.35 -76.42
C ALA A 186 5.07 -21.48 -75.13
N VAL A 187 6.12 -22.30 -75.21
CA VAL A 187 7.31 -22.23 -74.34
C VAL A 187 8.10 -20.97 -74.73
N PRO A 188 8.67 -20.21 -73.79
CA PRO A 188 10.13 -20.26 -73.65
C PRO A 188 10.62 -20.41 -72.21
N LYS A 189 11.72 -21.17 -72.12
CA LYS A 189 12.63 -21.30 -70.99
C LYS A 189 13.27 -19.95 -70.64
N ASP A 190 13.58 -19.77 -69.36
CA ASP A 190 14.91 -19.42 -68.82
C ASP A 190 14.80 -18.52 -67.57
N GLY A 191 15.72 -18.74 -66.63
CA GLY A 191 16.17 -17.64 -65.77
C GLY A 191 16.10 -17.83 -64.26
N ALA A 192 17.05 -18.62 -63.75
CA ALA A 192 17.93 -18.22 -62.65
C ALA A 192 17.32 -17.77 -61.30
N ARG A 193 17.36 -18.72 -60.36
CA ARG A 193 17.85 -18.57 -58.97
C ARG A 193 18.74 -17.32 -58.76
N LYS A 194 18.34 -16.41 -57.86
CA LYS A 194 19.29 -15.59 -57.09
C LYS A 194 18.82 -15.37 -55.65
N ASP A 195 19.66 -15.87 -54.75
CA ASP A 195 19.83 -15.47 -53.36
C ASP A 195 19.79 -13.95 -53.15
N SER A 196 19.21 -13.50 -52.02
CA SER A 196 19.81 -12.43 -51.23
C SER A 196 19.30 -12.39 -49.79
N LYS A 197 20.18 -12.89 -48.91
CA LYS A 197 20.33 -12.48 -47.51
C LYS A 197 20.52 -10.96 -47.38
N LYS A 198 19.68 -10.29 -46.59
CA LYS A 198 19.98 -9.12 -45.71
C LYS A 198 18.61 -8.68 -45.15
N ASN A 199 18.40 -8.41 -43.86
CA ASN A 199 19.29 -7.71 -42.98
C ASN A 199 19.04 -8.05 -41.52
N ARG A 200 20.14 -8.06 -40.78
CA ARG A 200 20.29 -8.41 -39.38
C ARG A 200 20.35 -7.11 -38.58
N LYS A 201 19.76 -7.11 -37.38
CA LYS A 201 20.11 -6.28 -36.21
C LYS A 201 20.05 -4.75 -36.36
N LYS A 202 19.27 -4.12 -35.47
CA LYS A 202 19.86 -3.22 -34.46
C LYS A 202 18.97 -3.13 -33.23
N GLY A 203 19.42 -3.75 -32.14
CA GLY A 203 19.07 -3.25 -30.81
C GLY A 203 19.84 -1.95 -30.57
N LYS A 204 19.26 -1.04 -29.80
CA LYS A 204 20.02 -0.02 -29.09
C LYS A 204 19.44 0.10 -27.68
N LYS A 205 20.34 -0.17 -26.74
CA LYS A 205 20.26 -0.01 -25.29
C LYS A 205 20.79 1.40 -24.96
N GLU A 206 20.47 1.86 -23.76
CA GLU A 206 21.06 3.02 -23.02
C GLU A 206 20.53 4.39 -23.52
N ASP A 207 19.99 5.26 -22.67
CA ASP A 207 20.41 5.62 -21.30
C ASP A 207 19.36 5.44 -20.18
#